data_AF-A0AAD8H6Z9-F1
#
_entry.id   AF-A0AAD8H6Z9-F1
#
_cell.length_a   1.000
_cell.length_b   1.000
_cell.length_c   1.000
_cell.angle_alpha   90.00
_cell.angle_beta   90.00
_cell.angle_gamma   90.00
#
_symmetry.space_group_name_H-M   'P 1'
#
loop_
_entity.id
_entity.type
_entity.pdbx_description
1 polymer ?
#
loop_
_entity_poly.entity_id
_entity_poly.type
_entity_poly.pdbx_seq_one_letter_code
_entity_poly.pdbx_strand_id
1 'polypeptide(L)'
;MGLLAIWACPSCAWAVPFEFITVSCGNRSMKLRAGSHAKIKDWVSAINNVGFKLPEGWCHPHRVGSFAPSRGLTEDGSQAQWFVDGHTAFEAIASAIENANSEIYITGWWVYPELDLRRPVHSHASSRLDALLEAKAKLGVKIYVLYKEGHLALKINSSYSMIKLLLIHGNIKMLRYPDHLATGI
;
A
#
# COMPACT_ATOMS: atom_id res chain seq x y z
N MET A 1 0.11 -34.78 -19.49
CA MET A 1 1.32 -35.39 -18.89
C MET A 1 2.53 -34.71 -19.51
N GLY A 2 3.09 -33.70 -18.86
CA GLY A 2 4.28 -32.99 -19.33
C GLY A 2 5.40 -33.16 -18.31
N LEU A 3 6.49 -33.81 -18.72
CA LEU A 3 7.66 -34.08 -17.88
C LEU A 3 8.39 -32.78 -17.50
N LEU A 4 8.74 -32.66 -16.22
CA LEU A 4 9.67 -31.67 -15.70
C LEU A 4 11.09 -32.18 -15.99
N ALA A 5 11.84 -31.50 -16.86
CA ALA A 5 13.26 -31.77 -17.06
C ALA A 5 14.08 -30.98 -16.04
N ILE A 6 14.76 -31.70 -15.13
CA ILE A 6 15.72 -31.13 -14.18
C ILE A 6 17.11 -31.20 -14.84
N TRP A 7 17.70 -30.05 -15.14
CA TRP A 7 19.13 -29.95 -15.45
C TRP A 7 19.88 -29.67 -14.14
N ALA A 8 20.71 -30.62 -13.69
CA ALA A 8 21.62 -30.42 -12.57
C ALA A 8 23.04 -30.18 -13.11
N CYS A 9 23.62 -29.02 -12.80
CA CYS A 9 25.02 -28.71 -13.06
C CYS A 9 25.91 -29.45 -12.03
N PRO A 10 26.84 -30.34 -12.43
CA PRO A 10 27.56 -31.23 -11.50
C PRO A 10 28.62 -30.56 -10.60
N SER A 11 28.87 -29.25 -10.71
CA SER A 11 30.04 -28.59 -10.10
C SER A 11 29.76 -27.63 -8.95
N CYS A 12 28.51 -27.49 -8.49
CA CYS A 12 28.18 -26.58 -7.37
C CYS A 12 27.76 -27.35 -6.10
N ALA A 13 28.73 -27.82 -5.32
CA ALA A 13 28.51 -28.64 -4.11
C ALA A 13 28.01 -27.88 -2.85
N TRP A 14 27.45 -26.67 -2.98
CA TRP A 14 27.00 -25.86 -1.82
C TRP A 14 25.67 -25.11 -2.03
N ALA A 15 24.91 -25.44 -3.08
CA ALA A 15 23.58 -24.87 -3.26
C ALA A 15 22.54 -25.79 -2.62
N VAL A 16 22.09 -25.46 -1.41
CA VAL A 16 20.83 -26.00 -0.88
C VAL A 16 19.76 -25.69 -1.93
N PRO A 17 19.01 -26.66 -2.47
CA PRO A 17 18.02 -26.36 -3.50
C PRO A 17 16.90 -25.57 -2.83
N PHE A 18 16.96 -24.25 -2.93
CA PHE A 18 15.83 -23.40 -2.60
C PHE A 18 14.76 -23.68 -3.64
N GLU A 19 13.66 -24.27 -3.19
CA GLU A 19 12.52 -24.53 -4.04
C GLU A 19 11.57 -23.33 -4.05
N PHE A 20 10.79 -23.23 -5.11
CA PHE A 20 9.88 -22.11 -5.35
C PHE A 20 8.45 -22.60 -5.54
N ILE A 21 7.50 -21.87 -4.96
CA ILE A 21 6.07 -22.00 -5.26
C ILE A 21 5.67 -20.80 -6.12
N THR A 22 4.94 -21.04 -7.19
CA THR A 22 4.29 -19.96 -7.95
C THR A 22 2.82 -19.92 -7.56
N VAL A 23 2.40 -18.82 -6.95
CA VAL A 23 1.00 -18.56 -6.60
C VAL A 23 0.45 -17.58 -7.63
N SER A 24 -0.60 -17.98 -8.34
CA SER A 24 -1.24 -17.16 -9.35
C SER A 24 -2.69 -16.90 -9.00
N CYS A 25 -3.13 -15.65 -9.11
CA CYS A 25 -4.53 -15.24 -9.13
C CYS A 25 -4.85 -14.58 -10.47
N GLY A 26 -6.12 -14.27 -10.73
CA GLY A 26 -6.60 -13.80 -12.05
C GLY A 26 -5.88 -12.58 -12.63
N ASN A 27 -5.15 -11.79 -11.83
CA ASN A 27 -4.42 -10.61 -12.29
C ASN A 27 -2.95 -10.55 -11.85
N ARG A 28 -2.44 -11.49 -11.04
CA ARG A 28 -1.05 -11.46 -10.52
C ARG A 28 -0.50 -12.86 -10.35
N SER A 29 0.81 -12.98 -10.53
CA SER A 29 1.57 -14.18 -10.19
C SER A 29 2.76 -13.80 -9.32
N MET A 30 2.96 -14.54 -8.23
CA MET A 30 4.04 -14.33 -7.27
C MET A 30 4.82 -15.62 -7.07
N LYS A 31 6.15 -15.52 -7.15
CA LYS A 31 7.05 -16.62 -6.81
C LYS A 31 7.49 -16.48 -5.36
N LEU A 32 7.13 -17.46 -4.53
CA LEU A 32 7.52 -17.57 -3.14
C LEU A 32 8.70 -18.54 -3.03
N ARG A 33 9.77 -18.12 -2.35
CA ARG A 33 10.92 -18.96 -2.05
C ARG A 33 10.76 -19.57 -0.67
N ALA A 34 11.03 -20.87 -0.53
CA ALA A 34 11.05 -21.55 0.76
C ALA A 34 12.40 -22.23 1.03
N GLY A 35 12.73 -22.40 2.31
CA GLY A 35 13.99 -23.00 2.75
C GLY A 35 14.02 -24.53 2.69
N SER A 36 12.89 -25.20 2.45
CA SER A 36 12.82 -26.66 2.31
C SER A 36 11.55 -27.11 1.58
N HIS A 37 11.60 -28.29 0.97
CA HIS A 37 10.44 -28.93 0.32
C HIS A 37 9.30 -29.24 1.29
N ALA A 38 9.61 -29.55 2.55
CA ALA A 38 8.60 -29.72 3.60
C ALA A 38 7.80 -28.42 3.82
N LYS A 39 8.49 -27.29 3.96
CA LYS A 39 7.82 -25.98 4.07
C LYS A 39 6.99 -25.65 2.83
N ILE A 40 7.43 -26.08 1.64
CA ILE A 40 6.63 -25.91 0.43
C ILE A 40 5.31 -26.65 0.51
N LYS A 41 5.34 -27.93 0.91
CA LYS A 41 4.12 -28.72 1.11
C LYS A 41 3.19 -28.08 2.13
N ASP A 42 3.74 -27.54 3.23
CA ASP A 42 2.96 -26.85 4.25
C ASP A 42 2.29 -25.60 3.68
N TRP A 43 3.03 -24.78 2.92
CA TRP A 43 2.48 -23.59 2.25
C TRP A 43 1.40 -23.94 1.23
N VAL A 44 1.64 -24.92 0.37
CA VAL A 44 0.67 -25.38 -0.63
C VAL A 44 -0.59 -25.89 0.06
N SER A 45 -0.45 -26.70 1.12
CA SER A 45 -1.56 -27.20 1.92
C SER A 45 -2.34 -26.05 2.56
N ALA A 46 -1.66 -25.09 3.20
CA ALA A 46 -2.30 -23.93 3.83
C ALA A 46 -3.07 -23.07 2.81
N ILE A 47 -2.47 -22.74 1.67
CA ILE A 47 -3.10 -21.93 0.62
C ILE A 47 -4.34 -22.65 0.07
N ASN A 48 -4.21 -23.94 -0.25
CA ASN A 48 -5.34 -24.74 -0.73
C ASN A 48 -6.44 -24.84 0.32
N ASN A 49 -6.10 -25.06 1.60
CA ASN A 49 -7.07 -25.13 2.69
C ASN A 49 -7.85 -23.82 2.86
N VAL A 50 -7.24 -22.65 2.63
CA VAL A 50 -7.97 -21.37 2.60
C VAL A 50 -8.88 -21.29 1.38
N GLY A 51 -8.43 -21.75 0.21
CA GLY A 51 -9.24 -21.77 -1.02
C GLY A 51 -10.44 -22.73 -0.97
N PHE A 52 -10.37 -23.81 -0.19
CA PHE A 52 -11.45 -24.79 -0.03
C PHE A 52 -12.44 -24.47 1.10
N LYS A 53 -12.10 -23.55 2.01
CA LYS A 53 -13.05 -23.10 3.04
C LYS A 53 -14.22 -22.36 2.39
N LEU A 54 -15.34 -22.31 3.10
CA LEU A 54 -16.51 -21.52 2.72
C LEU A 54 -16.07 -20.12 2.28
N PRO A 55 -16.78 -19.50 1.31
CA PRO A 55 -16.47 -18.16 0.81
C PRO A 55 -16.69 -17.13 1.91
N GLU A 56 -15.72 -17.03 2.82
CA GLU A 56 -15.61 -16.04 3.87
C GLU A 56 -14.36 -15.20 3.60
N GLY A 57 -14.49 -13.89 3.79
CA GLY A 57 -13.39 -12.96 3.53
C GLY A 57 -13.06 -12.80 2.04
N TRP A 58 -11.79 -12.53 1.74
CA TRP A 58 -11.32 -11.94 0.48
C TRP A 58 -11.01 -12.97 -0.63
N CYS A 59 -11.40 -14.24 -0.44
CA CYS A 59 -10.98 -15.36 -1.28
C CYS A 59 -11.89 -15.62 -2.49
N HIS A 60 -12.92 -14.80 -2.70
CA HIS A 60 -13.87 -14.93 -3.80
C HIS A 60 -14.33 -13.53 -4.27
N PRO A 61 -14.79 -13.38 -5.51
CA PRO A 61 -15.39 -12.12 -5.97
C PRO A 61 -16.66 -11.81 -5.17
N HIS A 62 -16.80 -10.55 -4.76
CA HIS A 62 -17.98 -10.09 -4.04
C HIS A 62 -19.01 -9.45 -4.99
N ARG A 63 -20.08 -8.88 -4.43
CA ARG A 63 -21.10 -8.12 -5.17
C ARG A 63 -20.44 -7.21 -6.21
N VAL A 64 -20.98 -7.20 -7.43
CA VAL A 64 -20.45 -6.47 -8.61
C VAL A 64 -19.00 -6.80 -9.01
N GLY A 65 -18.47 -7.97 -8.63
CA GLY A 65 -17.08 -8.33 -8.92
C GLY A 65 -16.06 -7.56 -8.08
N SER A 66 -16.51 -6.93 -6.98
CA SER A 66 -15.64 -6.22 -6.05
C SER A 66 -14.61 -7.17 -5.41
N PHE A 67 -13.40 -6.66 -5.18
CA PHE A 67 -12.41 -7.37 -4.36
C PHE A 67 -12.78 -7.36 -2.87
N ALA A 68 -13.62 -6.40 -2.42
CA ALA A 68 -14.01 -6.22 -1.03
C ALA A 68 -15.46 -6.68 -0.76
N PRO A 69 -15.74 -7.33 0.38
CA PRO A 69 -17.10 -7.67 0.79
C PRO A 69 -17.91 -6.42 1.13
N SER A 70 -19.24 -6.54 1.09
CA SER A 70 -20.12 -5.47 1.59
C SER A 70 -19.96 -5.32 3.11
N ARG A 71 -19.78 -4.08 3.56
CA ARG A 71 -19.62 -3.70 4.98
C ARG A 71 -20.79 -2.80 5.40
N GLY A 72 -21.14 -2.78 6.69
CA GLY A 72 -22.19 -1.90 7.25
C GLY A 72 -23.64 -2.39 7.14
N LEU A 73 -23.95 -3.43 6.35
CA LEU A 73 -25.22 -4.18 6.47
C LEU A 73 -25.10 -5.36 7.44
N THR A 74 -23.87 -5.76 7.75
CA THR A 74 -23.51 -6.79 8.74
C THR A 74 -23.17 -6.12 10.08
N GLU A 75 -23.10 -6.91 11.16
CA GLU A 75 -22.83 -6.47 12.55
C GLU A 75 -21.43 -5.82 12.77
N ASP A 76 -20.70 -5.45 11.71
CA ASP A 76 -19.34 -4.91 11.81
C ASP A 76 -19.26 -3.46 12.31
N GLY A 77 -20.41 -2.77 12.44
CA GLY A 77 -20.49 -1.42 12.99
C GLY A 77 -19.88 -0.33 12.11
N SER A 78 -19.73 -0.58 10.79
CA SER A 78 -19.15 0.41 9.87
C SER A 78 -19.97 1.71 9.84
N GLN A 79 -19.31 2.84 10.11
CA GLN A 79 -19.91 4.18 10.04
C GLN A 79 -19.40 4.93 8.82
N ALA A 80 -20.27 5.70 8.18
CA ALA A 80 -19.93 6.54 7.03
C ALA A 80 -20.38 7.98 7.27
N GLN A 81 -19.48 8.92 6.99
CA GLN A 81 -19.76 10.34 6.97
C GLN A 81 -19.47 10.87 5.57
N TRP A 82 -20.40 11.65 5.01
CA TRP A 82 -20.20 12.36 3.75
C TRP A 82 -19.83 13.82 4.02
N PHE A 83 -19.08 14.40 3.09
CA PHE A 83 -18.66 15.79 3.15
C PHE A 83 -19.06 16.48 1.84
N VAL A 84 -19.56 17.70 1.97
CA VAL A 84 -19.71 18.62 0.84
C VAL A 84 -18.60 19.66 0.97
N ASP A 85 -17.91 19.91 -0.14
CA ASP A 85 -16.75 20.78 -0.23
C ASP A 85 -15.54 20.38 0.63
N GLY A 86 -14.49 21.20 0.59
CA GLY A 86 -13.21 20.93 1.22
C GLY A 86 -13.15 21.31 2.71
N HIS A 87 -13.96 22.27 3.19
CA HIS A 87 -13.78 22.83 4.54
C HIS A 87 -13.90 21.74 5.62
N THR A 88 -15.06 21.09 5.69
CA THR A 88 -15.33 20.03 6.68
C THR A 88 -14.51 18.77 6.41
N ALA A 89 -14.22 18.49 5.13
CA ALA A 89 -13.42 17.32 4.75
C ALA A 89 -11.97 17.45 5.23
N PHE A 90 -11.31 18.58 4.98
CA PHE A 90 -9.92 18.80 5.40
C PHE A 90 -9.79 18.93 6.91
N GLU A 91 -10.80 19.49 7.58
CA GLU A 91 -10.84 19.52 9.05
C GLU A 91 -10.91 18.09 9.65
N ALA A 92 -11.75 17.22 9.09
CA ALA A 92 -11.84 15.83 9.51
C ALA A 92 -10.53 15.05 9.22
N ILE A 93 -9.89 15.30 8.07
CA ILE A 93 -8.59 14.73 7.72
C ILE A 93 -7.51 15.16 8.72
N ALA A 94 -7.45 16.45 9.06
CA ALA A 94 -6.50 16.96 10.06
C ALA A 94 -6.67 16.25 11.40
N SER A 95 -7.92 16.14 11.88
CA SER A 95 -8.23 15.45 13.13
C SER A 95 -7.88 13.95 13.08
N ALA A 96 -8.06 13.28 11.94
CA ALA A 96 -7.67 11.88 11.76
C ALA A 96 -6.15 11.69 11.83
N ILE A 97 -5.37 12.61 11.24
CA ILE A 97 -3.91 12.59 11.30
C ILE A 97 -3.43 12.80 12.75
N GLU A 98 -3.98 13.79 13.45
CA GLU A 98 -3.63 14.08 14.85
C GLU A 98 -3.85 12.87 15.76
N ASN A 99 -4.95 12.14 15.55
CA ASN A 99 -5.33 10.97 16.35
C ASN A 99 -4.65 9.66 15.92
N ALA A 100 -3.85 9.64 14.85
CA ALA A 100 -3.21 8.43 14.36
C ALA A 100 -2.16 7.89 15.37
N ASN A 101 -2.18 6.60 15.68
CA ASN A 101 -1.27 6.01 16.69
C ASN A 101 -0.21 5.07 16.09
N SER A 102 -0.41 4.58 14.87
CA SER A 102 0.45 3.56 14.27
C SER A 102 0.92 3.94 12.87
N GLU A 103 -0.03 4.10 11.95
CA GLU A 103 0.26 4.22 10.52
C GLU A 103 -0.67 5.22 9.84
N ILE A 104 -0.13 5.96 8.87
CA ILE A 104 -0.89 6.86 7.99
C ILE A 104 -0.56 6.48 6.55
N TYR A 105 -1.60 6.20 5.77
CA TYR A 105 -1.49 5.93 4.33
C TYR A 105 -2.13 7.07 3.54
N ILE A 106 -1.36 7.69 2.64
CA ILE A 106 -1.83 8.78 1.78
C ILE A 106 -1.67 8.37 0.33
N THR A 107 -2.76 8.40 -0.43
CA THR A 107 -2.73 8.21 -1.88
C THR A 107 -3.44 9.38 -2.53
N GLY A 108 -2.80 10.02 -3.50
CA GLY A 108 -3.41 11.16 -4.19
C GLY A 108 -2.82 11.40 -5.55
N TRP A 109 -3.62 11.98 -6.44
CA TRP A 109 -3.15 12.43 -7.75
C TRP A 109 -2.25 13.66 -7.64
N TRP A 110 -2.48 14.51 -6.64
CA TRP A 110 -1.58 15.58 -6.23
C TRP A 110 -1.54 15.66 -4.71
N VAL A 111 -0.35 15.55 -4.12
CA VAL A 111 -0.11 15.81 -2.71
C VAL A 111 0.79 17.04 -2.57
N TYR A 112 0.25 18.09 -1.96
CA TYR A 112 0.96 19.34 -1.69
C TYR A 112 1.32 19.42 -0.20
N PRO A 113 2.60 19.27 0.19
CA PRO A 113 3.00 19.20 1.59
C PRO A 113 2.66 20.47 2.40
N GLU A 114 2.67 21.64 1.78
CA GLU A 114 2.36 22.89 2.49
C GLU A 114 0.87 23.26 2.48
N LEU A 115 -0.03 22.32 2.18
CA LEU A 115 -1.46 22.57 2.26
C LEU A 115 -1.91 22.75 3.71
N ASP A 116 -2.53 23.89 4.02
CA ASP A 116 -3.23 24.11 5.29
C ASP A 116 -4.58 23.38 5.29
N LEU A 117 -4.74 22.45 6.23
CA LEU A 117 -5.97 21.65 6.34
C LEU A 117 -7.08 22.36 7.12
N ARG A 118 -6.75 23.32 8.00
CA ARG A 118 -7.74 24.15 8.72
C ARG A 118 -7.54 25.62 8.39
N ARG A 119 -8.65 26.36 8.34
CA ARG A 119 -8.67 27.80 8.02
C ARG A 119 -9.55 28.54 9.03
N PRO A 120 -9.20 29.79 9.41
CA PRO A 120 -8.13 30.61 8.86
C PRO A 120 -6.72 30.19 9.32
N VAL A 121 -5.72 30.38 8.46
CA VAL A 121 -4.35 29.84 8.69
C VAL A 121 -3.69 30.43 9.92
N HIS A 122 -3.94 31.71 10.22
CA HIS A 122 -3.33 32.39 11.38
C HIS A 122 -3.71 31.78 12.73
N SER A 123 -4.87 31.13 12.84
CA SER A 123 -5.30 30.44 14.07
C SER A 123 -4.91 28.96 14.09
N HIS A 124 -4.48 28.41 12.95
CA HIS A 124 -4.21 26.98 12.78
C HIS A 124 -2.88 26.72 12.05
N ALA A 125 -1.83 27.46 12.39
CA ALA A 125 -0.52 27.32 11.74
C ALA A 125 0.09 25.90 11.87
N SER A 126 -0.31 25.14 12.91
CA SER A 126 0.09 23.74 13.10
C SER A 126 -0.69 22.74 12.23
N SER A 127 -1.74 23.18 11.53
CA SER A 127 -2.61 22.31 10.71
C SER A 127 -2.10 22.10 9.28
N ARG A 128 -0.92 22.63 8.96
CA ARG A 128 -0.26 22.38 7.68
C ARG A 128 0.13 20.90 7.57
N LEU A 129 -0.12 20.31 6.41
CA LEU A 129 0.03 18.86 6.22
C LEU A 129 1.44 18.37 6.59
N ASP A 130 2.49 19.02 6.11
CA ASP A 130 3.88 18.68 6.45
C ASP A 130 4.16 18.73 7.96
N ALA A 131 3.67 19.76 8.67
CA ALA A 131 3.84 19.93 10.11
C ALA A 131 3.10 18.85 10.92
N LEU A 132 1.87 18.51 10.50
CA LEU A 132 1.11 17.41 11.12
C LEU A 132 1.82 16.08 10.93
N LEU A 133 2.28 15.78 9.71
CA LEU A 133 3.01 14.55 9.43
C LEU A 133 4.34 14.50 10.20
N GLU A 134 5.06 15.61 10.31
CA GLU A 134 6.27 15.71 11.13
C GLU A 134 5.98 15.38 12.60
N ALA A 135 4.95 15.98 13.18
CA ALA A 135 4.57 15.76 14.57
C ALA A 135 4.25 14.29 14.84
N LYS A 136 3.47 13.64 13.95
CA LYS A 136 3.15 12.22 14.08
C LYS A 136 4.36 11.32 13.85
N ALA A 137 5.22 11.65 12.88
CA ALA A 137 6.43 10.90 12.61
C ALA A 137 7.39 10.88 13.81
N LYS A 138 7.52 12.02 14.52
CA LYS A 138 8.30 12.14 15.77
C LYS A 138 7.73 11.29 16.91
N LEU A 139 6.42 11.06 16.94
CA LEU A 139 5.76 10.16 17.89
C LEU A 139 5.87 8.68 17.49
N GLY A 140 6.60 8.34 16.42
CA GLY A 140 6.81 6.96 15.98
C GLY A 140 5.79 6.44 14.97
N VAL A 141 4.83 7.27 14.54
CA VAL A 141 3.86 6.89 13.50
C VAL A 141 4.56 6.72 12.15
N LYS A 142 4.29 5.61 11.46
CA LYS A 142 4.83 5.34 10.12
C LYS A 142 3.93 5.95 9.07
N ILE A 143 4.52 6.67 8.12
CA ILE A 143 3.76 7.41 7.13
C ILE A 143 4.16 6.94 5.75
N TYR A 144 3.18 6.51 4.95
CA TYR A 144 3.39 5.98 3.61
C TYR A 144 2.60 6.82 2.60
N VAL A 145 3.31 7.44 1.67
CA VAL A 145 2.71 8.30 0.63
C VAL A 145 2.91 7.66 -0.74
N LEU A 146 1.83 7.45 -1.49
CA LEU A 146 1.84 6.98 -2.88
C LEU A 146 1.35 8.09 -3.80
N TYR A 147 2.25 8.62 -4.63
CA TYR A 147 1.92 9.71 -5.56
C TYR A 147 2.91 9.76 -6.72
N LYS A 148 2.40 9.85 -7.96
CA LYS A 148 3.17 10.22 -9.13
C LYS A 148 2.31 10.87 -10.21
N GLU A 149 2.75 12.00 -10.75
CA GLU A 149 2.15 12.62 -11.94
C GLU A 149 2.68 12.03 -13.26
N GLY A 150 1.88 12.19 -14.32
CA GLY A 150 2.38 12.13 -15.69
C GLY A 150 3.22 13.37 -15.99
N HIS A 151 4.55 13.23 -15.89
CA HIS A 151 5.52 14.33 -15.98
C HIS A 151 5.46 15.15 -17.29
N LEU A 152 4.89 14.59 -18.37
CA LEU A 152 4.71 15.30 -19.65
C LEU A 152 3.45 16.17 -19.70
N ALA A 153 2.44 15.90 -18.88
CA ALA A 153 1.13 16.54 -18.99
C ALA A 153 0.87 17.59 -17.90
N LEU A 154 1.57 17.53 -16.76
CA LEU A 154 1.15 18.20 -15.53
C LEU A 154 2.32 18.81 -14.75
N LYS A 155 2.17 20.06 -14.31
CA LYS A 155 3.17 20.81 -13.51
C LYS A 155 3.02 20.61 -12.00
N ILE A 156 2.75 19.37 -11.58
CA ILE A 156 2.39 19.05 -10.18
C ILE A 156 3.63 18.72 -9.33
N ASN A 157 4.77 18.42 -9.99
CA ASN A 157 6.11 18.32 -9.39
C ASN A 157 6.18 17.34 -8.19
N SER A 158 5.87 16.05 -8.40
CA SER A 158 6.02 15.02 -7.35
C SER A 158 7.43 14.92 -6.81
N SER A 159 8.43 15.24 -7.62
CA SER A 159 9.83 15.26 -7.19
C SER A 159 10.03 16.25 -6.04
N TYR A 160 9.43 17.44 -6.12
CA TYR A 160 9.44 18.40 -5.02
C TYR A 160 8.75 17.86 -3.77
N SER A 161 7.51 17.38 -3.89
CA SER A 161 6.79 16.84 -2.74
C SER A 161 7.53 15.68 -2.09
N MET A 162 8.17 14.82 -2.91
CA MET A 162 8.97 13.70 -2.44
C MET A 162 10.19 14.12 -1.66
N ILE A 163 11.01 15.00 -2.23
CA ILE A 163 12.21 15.49 -1.54
C ILE A 163 11.80 16.17 -0.23
N LYS A 164 10.78 17.02 -0.26
CA LYS A 164 10.31 17.73 0.91
C LYS A 164 9.84 16.79 2.03
N LEU A 165 8.96 15.83 1.72
CA LEU A 165 8.41 14.90 2.72
C LEU A 165 9.48 13.95 3.29
N LEU A 166 10.42 13.49 2.46
CA LEU A 166 11.50 12.61 2.91
C LEU A 166 12.52 13.32 3.81
N LEU A 167 12.70 14.64 3.64
CA LEU A 167 13.59 15.45 4.48
C LEU A 167 13.02 15.72 5.87
N ILE A 168 11.71 15.55 6.09
CA ILE A 168 11.05 15.85 7.37
C ILE A 168 11.47 14.84 8.45
N HIS A 169 11.30 13.53 8.19
CA HIS A 169 11.56 12.50 9.19
C HIS A 169 11.75 11.10 8.57
N GLY A 170 12.59 10.26 9.17
CA GLY A 170 12.89 8.91 8.69
C GLY A 170 11.71 7.94 8.66
N ASN A 171 10.64 8.21 9.42
CA ASN A 171 9.40 7.43 9.43
C ASN A 171 8.46 7.75 8.26
N ILE A 172 8.77 8.78 7.46
CA ILE A 172 8.02 9.10 6.26
C ILE A 172 8.66 8.39 5.07
N LYS A 173 7.87 7.55 4.40
CA LYS A 173 8.26 6.81 3.20
C LYS A 173 7.36 7.22 2.05
N MET A 174 7.95 7.41 0.88
CA MET A 174 7.21 7.77 -0.32
C MET A 174 7.54 6.83 -1.48
N LEU A 175 6.50 6.42 -2.19
CA LEU A 175 6.58 5.65 -3.41
C LEU A 175 5.96 6.45 -4.55
N ARG A 176 6.64 6.50 -5.69
CA ARG A 176 6.12 7.10 -6.93
C ARG A 176 5.85 5.98 -7.93
N TYR A 177 4.61 5.85 -8.39
CA TYR A 177 4.21 4.83 -9.37
C TYR A 177 3.07 5.39 -10.23
N PRO A 178 3.03 5.10 -11.55
CA PRO A 178 3.89 4.17 -12.32
C PRO A 178 5.14 4.80 -12.95
N ASP A 179 6.20 4.01 -13.10
CA ASP A 179 7.35 4.39 -13.92
C ASP A 179 6.99 4.38 -15.42
N HIS A 180 6.55 5.55 -15.90
CA HIS A 180 6.23 5.82 -17.30
C HIS A 180 7.46 5.84 -18.23
N LEU A 181 8.66 5.72 -17.70
CA LEU A 181 9.85 5.43 -18.48
C LEU A 181 10.01 3.91 -18.49
N ALA A 182 9.49 3.26 -19.53
CA ALA A 182 10.15 2.06 -20.00
C ALA A 182 11.59 2.50 -20.31
N THR A 183 12.57 2.07 -19.52
CA THR A 183 13.95 2.01 -19.97
C THR A 183 13.99 0.99 -21.11
N GLY A 184 13.56 1.43 -22.29
CA GLY A 184 13.91 0.84 -23.56
C GLY A 184 15.24 1.44 -23.96
N ILE A 185 16.32 0.77 -23.55
CA ILE A 185 17.43 0.19 -24.31
C ILE A 185 18.35 -0.47 -23.27
#